data_AF-A0A0V0YNJ9-F1
#
_entry.id   AF-A0A0V0YNJ9-F1
#
_cell.length_a   1.000
_cell.length_b   1.000
_cell.length_c   1.000
_cell.angle_alpha   90.00
_cell.angle_beta   90.00
_cell.angle_gamma   90.00
#
_symmetry.space_group_name_H-M   'P 1'
#
loop_
_entity.id
_entity.type
_entity.pdbx_description
1 polymer ?
#
loop_
_entity_poly.entity_id
_entity_poly.type
_entity_poly.pdbx_seq_one_letter_code
_entity_poly.pdbx_strand_id
1 'polypeptide(L)'
;LPMKRMLPAENVIKYIKMMKKLKSAMEFFSSNEIHKSQLERVETTFNFGCTALEQEFKVLLRRNRANFSAAQVLASIDDSYEIRKDVDLLHLILGEDTEDLKALSNWLVNDSPTKDYLNIYADVACTSILKILKSISETSKNNASVEELKLNSATRKDSKAWMLNRKTLRQYSADLTNRRVTLAVENVTKEGALENSAEGVVFLFVSFMIMFQNEGKLVDSLFRFSQSDAHVCLKSVLVKPLNYILDCAKEFLQQAHRNLGRNDLAAVFCLLPLSKYIHRSQDRFKEFMKVK
;
A
#
# COMPACT_ATOMS: atom_id res chain seq x y z
N LEU A 1 -23.63 -34.28 -3.49
CA LEU A 1 -23.44 -32.82 -3.70
C LEU A 1 -22.06 -32.58 -4.32
N PRO A 2 -21.98 -32.19 -5.60
CA PRO A 2 -20.73 -32.10 -6.37
C PRO A 2 -19.73 -31.01 -5.88
N MET A 3 -20.12 -30.11 -4.98
CA MET A 3 -19.21 -29.11 -4.40
C MET A 3 -18.09 -29.69 -3.53
N LYS A 4 -18.26 -30.88 -2.93
CA LYS A 4 -17.21 -31.48 -2.09
C LYS A 4 -15.93 -31.84 -2.87
N ARG A 5 -15.94 -31.78 -4.20
CA ARG A 5 -14.80 -32.18 -5.05
C ARG A 5 -14.18 -31.06 -5.88
N MET A 6 -14.80 -29.88 -5.98
CA MET A 6 -14.31 -28.77 -6.79
C MET A 6 -13.94 -27.61 -5.88
N LEU A 7 -12.69 -27.16 -5.94
CA LEU A 7 -12.21 -26.02 -5.15
C LEU A 7 -12.40 -24.72 -5.94
N PRO A 8 -12.68 -23.58 -5.27
CA PRO A 8 -12.74 -22.27 -5.94
C PRO A 8 -11.50 -21.96 -6.77
N ALA A 9 -10.31 -22.32 -6.27
CA ALA A 9 -9.01 -22.13 -6.92
C ALA A 9 -8.90 -22.72 -8.33
N GLU A 10 -9.66 -23.78 -8.64
CA GLU A 10 -9.62 -24.42 -9.96
C GLU A 10 -10.43 -23.62 -11.00
N ASN A 11 -11.56 -23.05 -10.59
CA ASN A 11 -12.44 -22.27 -11.45
C ASN A 11 -13.45 -21.46 -10.63
N VAL A 12 -13.09 -20.24 -10.28
CA VAL A 12 -13.90 -19.34 -9.45
C VAL A 12 -15.27 -19.09 -10.06
N ILE A 13 -15.34 -18.83 -11.36
CA ILE A 13 -16.59 -18.56 -12.08
C ILE A 13 -17.57 -19.75 -12.00
N LYS A 14 -17.07 -20.97 -12.22
CA LYS A 14 -17.88 -22.18 -12.13
C LYS A 14 -18.32 -22.45 -10.69
N TYR A 15 -17.46 -22.17 -9.71
CA TYR A 15 -17.80 -22.31 -8.29
C TYR A 15 -18.91 -21.34 -7.89
N ILE A 16 -18.81 -20.06 -8.28
CA ILE A 16 -19.85 -19.04 -8.08
C ILE A 16 -21.19 -19.49 -8.69
N LYS A 17 -21.19 -20.05 -9.90
CA LYS A 17 -22.41 -20.59 -10.52
C LYS A 17 -23.04 -21.71 -9.70
N MET A 18 -22.24 -22.57 -9.07
CA MET A 18 -22.74 -23.61 -8.18
C MET A 18 -23.30 -23.04 -6.87
N MET A 19 -22.67 -22.01 -6.30
CA MET A 19 -23.16 -21.32 -5.11
C MET A 19 -24.53 -20.69 -5.33
N LYS A 20 -24.75 -20.06 -6.49
CA LYS A 20 -26.07 -19.54 -6.87
C LYS A 20 -27.14 -20.64 -6.93
N LYS A 21 -26.81 -21.82 -7.46
CA LYS A 21 -27.73 -22.97 -7.48
C LYS A 21 -28.06 -23.48 -6.08
N LEU A 22 -27.07 -23.50 -5.16
CA LEU A 22 -27.34 -23.85 -3.77
C LEU A 22 -28.27 -22.85 -3.10
N LYS A 23 -28.06 -21.55 -3.32
CA LYS A 23 -28.93 -20.50 -2.78
C LYS A 23 -30.38 -20.67 -3.25
N SER A 24 -30.62 -20.89 -4.54
CA SER A 24 -31.97 -21.19 -5.05
C SER A 24 -32.55 -22.49 -4.48
N ALA A 25 -31.72 -23.51 -4.23
CA ALA A 25 -32.18 -24.73 -3.56
C ALA A 25 -32.57 -24.49 -2.09
N MET A 26 -31.85 -23.61 -1.38
CA MET A 26 -32.21 -23.20 -0.01
C MET A 26 -33.56 -22.48 0.00
N GLU A 27 -33.77 -21.53 -0.91
CA GLU A 27 -35.05 -20.83 -1.07
C GLU A 27 -36.20 -21.82 -1.33
N PHE A 28 -35.98 -22.80 -2.22
CA PHE A 28 -36.97 -23.85 -2.49
C PHE A 28 -37.30 -24.71 -1.25
N PHE A 29 -36.29 -25.20 -0.53
CA PHE A 29 -36.50 -26.05 0.65
C PHE A 29 -37.07 -25.28 1.85
N SER A 30 -36.82 -23.97 1.94
CA SER A 30 -37.38 -23.11 2.98
C SER A 30 -38.91 -22.96 2.88
N SER A 31 -39.49 -23.24 1.71
CA SER A 31 -40.93 -23.11 1.46
C SER A 31 -41.77 -24.28 1.99
N ASN A 32 -41.16 -25.38 2.44
CA ASN A 32 -41.86 -26.59 2.89
C ASN A 32 -41.20 -27.22 4.13
N GLU A 33 -41.94 -27.33 5.24
CA GLU A 33 -41.43 -27.90 6.51
C GLU A 33 -40.94 -29.36 6.40
N ILE A 34 -41.46 -30.11 5.43
CA ILE A 34 -41.07 -31.50 5.15
C ILE A 34 -39.58 -31.62 4.76
N HIS A 35 -38.96 -30.54 4.28
CA HIS A 35 -37.58 -30.54 3.79
C HIS A 35 -36.55 -30.00 4.79
N LYS A 36 -36.89 -29.86 6.08
CA LYS A 36 -36.01 -29.28 7.10
C LYS A 36 -34.60 -29.91 7.17
N SER A 37 -34.49 -31.23 7.09
CA SER A 37 -33.19 -31.93 7.11
C SER A 37 -32.37 -31.73 5.83
N GLN A 38 -33.01 -31.51 4.69
CA GLN A 38 -32.32 -31.18 3.43
C GLN A 38 -31.89 -29.72 3.44
N LEU A 39 -32.72 -28.82 3.96
CA LEU A 39 -32.38 -27.43 4.15
C LEU A 39 -31.12 -27.26 5.00
N GLU A 40 -31.04 -27.90 6.16
CA GLU A 40 -29.87 -27.84 7.05
C GLU A 40 -28.59 -28.32 6.36
N ARG A 41 -28.67 -29.40 5.57
CA ARG A 41 -27.53 -29.93 4.80
C ARG A 41 -27.08 -28.97 3.70
N VAL A 42 -28.02 -28.36 2.98
CA VAL A 42 -27.73 -27.41 1.90
C VAL A 42 -27.14 -26.13 2.48
N GLU A 43 -27.69 -25.63 3.58
CA GLU A 43 -27.20 -24.46 4.31
C GLU A 43 -25.78 -24.67 4.83
N THR A 44 -25.51 -25.82 5.47
CA THR A 44 -24.15 -26.18 5.90
C THR A 44 -23.17 -26.20 4.72
N THR A 45 -23.60 -26.74 3.58
CA THR A 45 -22.77 -26.79 2.36
C THR A 45 -22.53 -25.39 1.80
N PHE A 46 -23.55 -24.53 1.83
CA PHE A 46 -23.46 -23.13 1.40
C PHE A 46 -22.50 -22.33 2.28
N ASN A 47 -22.62 -22.42 3.60
CA ASN A 47 -21.73 -21.73 4.54
C ASN A 47 -20.26 -22.15 4.37
N PHE A 48 -20.01 -23.44 4.15
CA PHE A 48 -18.68 -23.93 3.80
C PHE A 48 -18.17 -23.32 2.49
N GLY A 49 -19.04 -23.21 1.49
CA GLY A 49 -18.68 -22.59 0.21
C GLY A 49 -18.42 -21.08 0.29
N CYS A 50 -19.16 -20.35 1.15
CA CYS A 50 -18.87 -18.95 1.46
C CYS A 50 -17.46 -18.81 2.02
N THR A 51 -17.11 -19.61 3.03
CA THR A 51 -15.78 -19.60 3.64
C THR A 51 -14.69 -19.91 2.62
N ALA A 52 -14.93 -20.89 1.73
CA ALA A 52 -13.98 -21.24 0.67
C ALA A 52 -13.78 -20.09 -0.34
N LEU A 53 -14.86 -19.39 -0.72
CA LEU A 53 -14.79 -18.23 -1.60
C LEU A 53 -14.06 -17.05 -0.95
N GLU A 54 -14.23 -16.83 0.34
CA GLU A 54 -13.49 -15.80 1.08
C GLU A 54 -11.99 -16.09 1.16
N GLN A 55 -11.61 -17.36 1.36
CA GLN A 55 -10.20 -17.76 1.30
C GLN A 55 -9.62 -17.58 -0.09
N GLU A 56 -10.35 -17.96 -1.13
CA GLU A 56 -9.92 -17.75 -2.52
C GLU A 56 -9.78 -16.26 -2.83
N PHE A 57 -10.72 -15.43 -2.37
CA PHE A 57 -10.65 -13.99 -2.49
C PHE A 57 -9.35 -13.42 -1.88
N LYS A 58 -9.00 -13.89 -0.69
CA LYS A 58 -7.73 -13.54 -0.03
C LYS A 58 -6.51 -13.95 -0.85
N VAL A 59 -6.53 -15.13 -1.47
CA VAL A 59 -5.45 -15.65 -2.33
C VAL A 59 -5.30 -14.81 -3.59
N LEU A 60 -6.40 -14.55 -4.30
CA LEU A 60 -6.40 -13.71 -5.50
C LEU A 60 -5.89 -12.30 -5.21
N LEU A 61 -6.36 -11.66 -4.13
CA LEU A 61 -5.86 -10.34 -3.74
C LEU A 61 -4.33 -10.33 -3.52
N ARG A 62 -3.79 -11.34 -2.85
CA ARG A 62 -2.34 -11.46 -2.62
C ARG A 62 -1.57 -11.70 -3.90
N ARG A 63 -2.10 -12.54 -4.79
CA ARG A 63 -1.48 -12.87 -6.09
C ARG A 63 -1.40 -11.63 -6.98
N ASN A 64 -2.48 -10.88 -7.11
CA ASN A 64 -2.52 -9.67 -7.94
C ASN A 64 -1.57 -8.58 -7.40
N ARG A 65 -1.38 -8.53 -6.08
CA ARG A 65 -0.46 -7.60 -5.41
C ARG A 65 0.99 -8.08 -5.36
N ALA A 66 1.31 -9.30 -5.79
CA ALA A 66 2.65 -9.87 -5.62
C ALA A 66 3.74 -9.12 -6.39
N ASN A 67 3.37 -8.58 -7.57
CA ASN A 67 4.28 -7.84 -8.44
C ASN A 67 4.39 -6.35 -8.09
N PHE A 68 3.58 -5.86 -7.15
CA PHE A 68 3.58 -4.46 -6.73
C PHE A 68 4.71 -4.21 -5.71
N SER A 69 5.65 -3.33 -6.06
CA SER A 69 6.93 -3.17 -5.36
C SER A 69 7.27 -1.71 -5.02
N ALA A 70 8.15 -1.54 -4.04
CA ALA A 70 8.69 -0.22 -3.66
C ALA A 70 9.34 0.51 -4.84
N ALA A 71 10.06 -0.20 -5.71
CA ALA A 71 10.73 0.41 -6.85
C ALA A 71 9.74 1.03 -7.85
N GLN A 72 8.62 0.35 -8.14
CA GLN A 72 7.56 0.89 -9.01
C GLN A 72 6.89 2.13 -8.40
N VAL A 73 6.61 2.10 -7.09
CA VAL A 73 6.03 3.26 -6.40
C VAL A 73 7.00 4.44 -6.45
N LEU A 74 8.28 4.23 -6.16
CA LEU A 74 9.28 5.29 -6.22
C LEU A 74 9.53 5.81 -7.65
N ALA A 75 9.43 4.95 -8.67
CA ALA A 75 9.53 5.36 -10.07
C ALA A 75 8.38 6.28 -10.49
N SER A 76 7.22 6.18 -9.84
CA SER A 76 6.07 7.08 -10.06
C SER A 76 6.24 8.46 -9.39
N ILE A 77 7.32 8.68 -8.63
CA ILE A 77 7.59 9.93 -7.92
C ILE A 77 8.69 10.71 -8.65
N ASP A 78 8.43 11.98 -8.96
CA ASP A 78 9.41 12.91 -9.51
C ASP A 78 10.31 13.56 -8.44
N ASP A 79 11.26 14.38 -8.87
CA ASP A 79 12.24 15.03 -7.97
C ASP A 79 11.60 16.15 -7.12
N SER A 80 10.35 16.53 -7.43
CA SER A 80 9.57 17.50 -6.64
C SER A 80 8.65 16.81 -5.63
N TYR A 81 8.78 15.49 -5.45
CA TYR A 81 7.94 14.67 -4.59
C TYR A 81 6.45 14.68 -5.03
N GLU A 82 6.21 14.83 -6.34
CA GLU A 82 4.89 14.76 -6.95
C GLU A 82 4.70 13.46 -7.75
N ILE A 83 3.43 13.10 -7.98
CA ILE A 83 3.08 11.94 -8.80
C ILE A 83 3.31 12.29 -10.27
N ARG A 84 4.09 11.47 -10.96
CA ARG A 84 4.21 11.51 -12.41
C ARG A 84 2.88 11.17 -13.09
N LYS A 85 2.41 12.05 -13.98
CA LYS A 85 1.07 11.94 -14.60
C LYS A 85 0.93 10.75 -15.56
N ASP A 86 2.04 10.20 -16.04
CA ASP A 86 2.13 9.12 -17.01
C ASP A 86 2.13 7.71 -16.40
N VAL A 87 2.14 7.59 -15.06
CA VAL A 87 2.24 6.28 -14.39
C VAL A 87 0.87 5.84 -13.84
N ASP A 88 0.32 4.79 -14.43
CA ASP A 88 -0.86 4.10 -13.89
C ASP A 88 -0.45 2.88 -13.06
N LEU A 89 -0.54 3.01 -11.74
CA LEU A 89 -0.26 1.90 -10.82
C LEU A 89 -1.47 0.99 -10.62
N LEU A 90 -2.68 1.38 -11.04
CA LEU A 90 -3.88 0.59 -10.81
C LEU A 90 -3.81 -0.75 -11.53
N HIS A 91 -3.37 -0.76 -12.79
CA HIS A 91 -3.16 -1.98 -13.56
C HIS A 91 -2.14 -2.93 -12.90
N LEU A 92 -1.10 -2.38 -12.25
CA LEU A 92 -0.10 -3.18 -11.55
C LEU A 92 -0.66 -3.90 -10.32
N ILE A 93 -1.66 -3.30 -9.65
CA ILE A 93 -2.31 -3.88 -8.46
C ILE A 93 -3.43 -4.85 -8.85
N LEU A 94 -4.15 -4.57 -9.95
CA LEU A 94 -5.24 -5.43 -10.43
C LEU A 94 -4.74 -6.76 -11.03
N GLY A 95 -3.55 -6.79 -11.63
CA GLY A 95 -2.92 -8.03 -12.10
C GLY A 95 -3.69 -8.75 -13.21
N GLU A 96 -3.25 -9.98 -13.51
CA GLU A 96 -3.80 -10.77 -14.63
C GLU A 96 -5.19 -11.35 -14.33
N ASP A 97 -5.48 -11.72 -13.09
CA ASP A 97 -6.74 -12.36 -12.68
C ASP A 97 -7.86 -11.36 -12.36
N THR A 98 -7.88 -10.22 -13.06
CA THR A 98 -8.80 -9.11 -12.79
C THR A 98 -10.27 -9.52 -12.91
N GLU A 99 -10.61 -10.35 -13.89
CA GLU A 99 -12.01 -10.73 -14.14
C GLU A 99 -12.54 -11.73 -13.10
N ASP A 100 -11.71 -12.68 -12.66
CA ASP A 100 -12.06 -13.59 -11.56
C ASP A 100 -12.23 -12.83 -10.24
N LEU A 101 -11.33 -11.88 -9.97
CA LEU A 101 -11.40 -11.03 -8.79
C LEU A 101 -12.67 -10.16 -8.78
N LYS A 102 -13.03 -9.55 -9.91
CA LYS A 102 -14.27 -8.77 -10.06
C LYS A 102 -15.51 -9.65 -9.87
N ALA A 103 -15.55 -10.82 -10.51
CA ALA A 103 -16.69 -11.72 -10.40
C ALA A 103 -16.89 -12.19 -8.96
N LEU A 104 -15.80 -12.51 -8.27
CA LEU A 104 -15.81 -12.91 -6.87
C LEU A 104 -16.21 -11.76 -5.94
N SER A 105 -15.65 -10.57 -6.14
CA SER A 105 -16.00 -9.36 -5.37
C SER A 105 -17.50 -9.04 -5.51
N ASN A 106 -18.02 -9.10 -6.73
CA ASN A 106 -19.45 -8.87 -6.98
C ASN A 106 -20.34 -9.94 -6.34
N TRP A 107 -19.91 -11.22 -6.33
CA TRP A 107 -20.65 -12.26 -5.63
C TRP A 107 -20.64 -12.03 -4.11
N LEU A 108 -19.49 -11.71 -3.53
CA LEU A 108 -19.36 -11.46 -2.09
C LEU A 108 -20.24 -10.30 -1.61
N VAL A 109 -20.36 -9.23 -2.41
CA VAL A 109 -21.22 -8.08 -2.08
C VAL A 109 -22.71 -8.43 -2.10
N ASN A 110 -23.15 -9.20 -3.09
CA ASN A 110 -24.57 -9.43 -3.34
C ASN A 110 -25.13 -10.69 -2.67
N ASP A 111 -24.29 -11.71 -2.48
CA ASP A 111 -24.73 -13.06 -2.15
C ASP A 111 -24.12 -13.61 -0.85
N SER A 112 -23.07 -13.00 -0.29
CA SER A 112 -22.47 -13.44 0.98
C SER A 112 -23.37 -13.12 2.17
N PRO A 113 -23.54 -14.05 3.13
CA PRO A 113 -24.31 -13.80 4.35
C PRO A 113 -23.58 -12.86 5.33
N THR A 114 -22.24 -12.82 5.28
CA THR A 114 -21.40 -11.97 6.14
C THR A 114 -20.60 -10.96 5.31
N LYS A 115 -20.13 -9.91 5.96
CA LYS A 115 -19.24 -8.88 5.36
C LYS A 115 -17.75 -9.12 5.68
N ASP A 116 -17.36 -10.36 5.99
CA ASP A 116 -15.98 -10.67 6.41
C ASP A 116 -14.94 -10.39 5.31
N TYR A 117 -15.38 -10.44 4.05
CA TYR A 117 -14.58 -10.03 2.90
C TYR A 117 -14.05 -8.59 2.98
N LEU A 118 -14.73 -7.67 3.68
CA LEU A 118 -14.24 -6.30 3.90
C LEU A 118 -12.97 -6.30 4.77
N ASN A 119 -12.98 -7.10 5.84
CA ASN A 119 -11.84 -7.25 6.73
C ASN A 119 -10.69 -7.96 6.02
N ILE A 120 -11.00 -8.97 5.20
CA ILE A 120 -10.01 -9.68 4.37
C ILE A 120 -9.34 -8.71 3.40
N TYR A 121 -10.11 -7.91 2.68
CA TYR A 121 -9.58 -6.90 1.77
C TYR A 121 -8.68 -5.92 2.52
N ALA A 122 -9.19 -5.35 3.60
CA ALA A 122 -8.47 -4.34 4.37
C ALA A 122 -7.15 -4.89 4.93
N ASP A 123 -7.13 -6.13 5.43
CA ASP A 123 -5.93 -6.79 5.94
C ASP A 123 -4.88 -7.00 4.83
N VAL A 124 -5.29 -7.50 3.65
CA VAL A 124 -4.37 -7.75 2.54
C VAL A 124 -3.81 -6.44 1.97
N ALA A 125 -4.66 -5.44 1.75
CA ALA A 125 -4.25 -4.12 1.27
C ALA A 125 -3.30 -3.43 2.27
N CYS A 126 -3.68 -3.41 3.55
CA CYS A 126 -2.85 -2.86 4.63
C CYS A 126 -1.48 -3.55 4.70
N THR A 127 -1.44 -4.89 4.62
CA THR A 127 -0.19 -5.65 4.70
C THR A 127 0.71 -5.40 3.50
N SER A 128 0.13 -5.31 2.29
CA SER A 128 0.85 -4.98 1.06
C SER A 128 1.50 -3.59 1.12
N ILE A 129 0.72 -2.58 1.52
CA ILE A 129 1.21 -1.19 1.68
C ILE A 129 2.32 -1.13 2.74
N LEU A 130 2.12 -1.76 3.90
CA LEU A 130 3.13 -1.80 4.96
C LEU A 130 4.45 -2.44 4.50
N LYS A 131 4.37 -3.54 3.74
CA LYS A 131 5.56 -4.20 3.20
C LYS A 131 6.35 -3.26 2.28
N ILE A 132 5.65 -2.50 1.44
CA ILE A 132 6.27 -1.52 0.53
C ILE A 132 6.90 -0.38 1.31
N LEU A 133 6.19 0.21 2.28
CA LEU A 133 6.72 1.29 3.11
C LEU A 133 7.97 0.85 3.89
N LYS A 134 7.96 -0.35 4.46
CA LYS A 134 9.13 -0.91 5.16
C LYS A 134 10.32 -1.06 4.23
N SER A 135 10.10 -1.58 3.02
CA SER A 135 11.16 -1.70 2.02
C SER A 135 11.76 -0.34 1.64
N ILE A 136 10.94 0.71 1.50
CA ILE A 136 11.42 2.08 1.23
C ILE A 136 12.25 2.61 2.41
N SER A 137 11.78 2.43 3.64
CA SER A 137 12.49 2.89 4.85
C SER A 137 13.82 2.17 5.05
N GLU A 138 13.88 0.86 4.87
CA GLU A 138 15.10 0.06 5.03
C GLU A 138 16.20 0.49 4.06
N THR A 139 15.85 0.79 2.82
CA THR A 139 16.81 1.30 1.83
C THR A 139 17.35 2.67 2.25
N SER A 140 16.48 3.59 2.68
CA SER A 140 16.90 4.90 3.18
C SER A 140 17.85 4.78 4.40
N LYS A 141 17.61 3.82 5.31
CA LYS A 141 18.46 3.56 6.49
C LYS A 141 19.82 2.97 6.14
N ASN A 142 19.92 2.16 5.10
CA ASN A 142 21.18 1.52 4.68
C ASN A 142 22.13 2.48 3.93
N ASN A 143 21.83 3.78 3.87
CA ASN A 143 22.51 4.78 3.04
C ASN A 143 22.50 4.47 1.53
N ALA A 144 21.73 3.47 1.10
CA ALA A 144 21.45 3.24 -0.31
C ALA A 144 20.49 4.33 -0.76
N SER A 145 20.82 5.00 -1.86
CA SER A 145 19.98 6.09 -2.34
C SER A 145 18.62 5.55 -2.82
N VAL A 146 17.54 6.29 -2.55
CA VAL A 146 16.21 5.98 -3.13
C VAL A 146 16.28 5.91 -4.67
N GLU A 147 17.23 6.66 -5.23
CA GLU A 147 17.65 6.62 -6.63
C GLU A 147 18.15 5.25 -7.11
N GLU A 148 18.91 4.50 -6.31
CA GLU A 148 19.34 3.13 -6.63
C GLU A 148 18.13 2.18 -6.75
N LEU A 149 17.10 2.35 -5.92
CA LEU A 149 15.86 1.57 -6.06
C LEU A 149 15.10 1.93 -7.34
N LYS A 150 15.04 3.21 -7.70
CA LYS A 150 14.40 3.66 -8.97
C LYS A 150 15.13 3.03 -10.17
N LEU A 151 16.47 3.06 -10.17
CA LEU A 151 17.30 2.55 -11.26
C LEU A 151 17.23 1.02 -11.39
N ASN A 152 17.15 0.27 -10.29
CA ASN A 152 17.05 -1.19 -10.36
C ASN A 152 15.77 -1.68 -11.07
N SER A 153 14.77 -0.82 -11.25
CA SER A 153 13.56 -1.12 -12.05
C SER A 153 13.62 -0.65 -13.50
N ALA A 154 14.50 0.32 -13.82
CA ALA A 154 14.71 0.85 -15.17
C ALA A 154 16.00 0.23 -15.74
N THR A 155 15.89 -0.56 -16.80
CA THR A 155 17.01 -1.25 -17.46
C THR A 155 18.29 -0.39 -17.54
N ARG A 156 19.40 -0.97 -17.02
CA ARG A 156 20.76 -0.41 -17.00
C ARG A 156 21.10 0.33 -18.31
N LYS A 157 21.13 1.65 -18.28
CA LYS A 157 21.92 2.46 -19.21
C LYS A 157 22.52 3.68 -18.50
N ASP A 158 23.86 3.66 -18.44
CA ASP A 158 24.78 4.80 -18.35
C ASP A 158 24.69 5.75 -17.14
N SER A 159 25.03 5.24 -15.95
CA SER A 159 24.85 5.95 -14.66
C SER A 159 26.08 6.67 -14.09
N LYS A 160 27.01 7.20 -14.89
CA LYS A 160 28.12 8.03 -14.35
C LYS A 160 27.91 9.55 -14.47
N ALA A 161 27.00 10.02 -15.31
CA ALA A 161 26.82 11.46 -15.56
C ALA A 161 25.81 12.15 -14.61
N TRP A 162 24.88 11.41 -14.01
CA TRP A 162 23.75 12.00 -13.28
C TRP A 162 24.02 12.28 -11.79
N MET A 163 25.04 11.67 -11.18
CA MET A 163 25.45 11.94 -9.79
C MET A 163 25.86 13.42 -9.54
N LEU A 164 26.13 14.19 -10.60
CA LEU A 164 26.48 15.61 -10.53
C LEU A 164 25.28 16.57 -10.51
N ASN A 165 24.08 16.13 -10.92
CA ASN A 165 22.88 16.99 -11.00
C ASN A 165 21.92 16.81 -9.82
N ARG A 166 22.47 16.44 -8.66
CA ARG A 166 21.72 16.25 -7.41
C ARG A 166 21.21 17.61 -6.88
N LYS A 167 20.05 18.08 -7.35
CA LYS A 167 19.25 19.15 -6.72
C LYS A 167 18.55 18.67 -5.42
N THR A 168 19.18 17.76 -4.70
CA THR A 168 18.83 17.53 -3.30
C THR A 168 19.13 18.79 -2.48
N LEU A 169 18.66 18.80 -1.24
CA LEU A 169 18.79 19.80 -0.18
C LEU A 169 20.19 20.41 0.08
N ARG A 170 21.19 20.04 -0.72
CA ARG A 170 22.60 20.46 -0.79
C ARG A 170 22.89 21.96 -0.90
N GLN A 171 21.90 22.84 -0.95
CA GLN A 171 22.17 24.26 -1.20
C GLN A 171 22.80 25.00 0.00
N TYR A 172 22.93 24.34 1.16
CA TYR A 172 23.42 24.99 2.39
C TYR A 172 24.93 24.83 2.69
N SER A 173 25.68 23.97 2.00
CA SER A 173 27.02 23.55 2.49
C SER A 173 28.21 23.81 1.54
N ALA A 174 28.11 24.74 0.58
CA ALA A 174 29.13 24.90 -0.46
C ALA A 174 30.16 26.01 -0.21
N ASP A 175 30.43 26.39 1.05
CA ASP A 175 31.52 27.33 1.32
C ASP A 175 32.19 27.01 2.65
N LEU A 176 33.30 26.27 2.62
CA LEU A 176 34.41 26.28 3.60
C LEU A 176 35.49 25.27 3.18
N THR A 177 36.50 25.82 2.54
CA THR A 177 37.69 25.25 1.90
C THR A 177 38.53 24.27 2.76
N ASN A 178 38.71 23.06 2.21
CA ASN A 178 39.95 22.29 2.03
C ASN A 178 40.89 21.95 3.21
N ARG A 179 40.56 22.18 4.49
CA ARG A 179 41.52 21.84 5.59
C ARG A 179 41.03 20.91 6.70
N ARG A 180 39.86 20.26 6.55
CA ARG A 180 39.28 19.38 7.60
C ARG A 180 38.92 17.97 7.11
N VAL A 181 39.64 17.39 6.15
CA VAL A 181 39.17 16.20 5.40
C VAL A 181 38.77 15.00 6.28
N THR A 182 39.36 14.75 7.45
CA THR A 182 38.97 13.60 8.30
C THR A 182 37.77 13.88 9.24
N LEU A 183 37.73 15.02 9.93
CA LEU A 183 36.57 15.42 10.77
C LEU A 183 35.38 15.90 9.93
N ALA A 184 35.64 16.51 8.78
CA ALA A 184 34.60 16.87 7.82
C ALA A 184 34.02 15.61 7.17
N VAL A 185 34.78 14.55 6.89
CA VAL A 185 34.18 13.29 6.40
C VAL A 185 33.27 12.65 7.45
N GLU A 186 33.63 12.67 8.74
CA GLU A 186 32.77 12.12 9.80
C GLU A 186 31.51 12.98 10.08
N ASN A 187 31.62 14.31 9.93
CA ASN A 187 30.48 15.21 10.06
C ASN A 187 29.60 15.24 8.80
N VAL A 188 30.17 15.20 7.59
CA VAL A 188 29.44 15.10 6.31
C VAL A 188 28.71 13.76 6.19
N THR A 189 29.25 12.67 6.77
CA THR A 189 28.55 11.37 6.81
C THR A 189 27.40 11.35 7.81
N LYS A 190 27.48 12.10 8.93
CA LYS A 190 26.39 12.25 9.92
C LYS A 190 25.30 13.24 9.45
N GLU A 191 25.69 14.36 8.83
CA GLU A 191 24.77 15.31 8.18
C GLU A 191 24.03 14.63 7.02
N GLY A 192 24.76 13.91 6.16
CA GLY A 192 24.17 13.16 5.04
C GLY A 192 23.20 12.06 5.51
N ALA A 193 23.48 11.38 6.62
CA ALA A 193 22.59 10.35 7.17
C ALA A 193 21.27 10.93 7.72
N LEU A 194 21.32 12.09 8.40
CA LEU A 194 20.12 12.74 8.92
C LEU A 194 19.28 13.36 7.79
N GLU A 195 19.93 13.94 6.78
CA GLU A 195 19.27 14.42 5.57
C GLU A 195 18.60 13.28 4.78
N ASN A 196 19.29 12.15 4.59
CA ASN A 196 18.73 10.95 3.96
C ASN A 196 17.52 10.42 4.75
N SER A 197 17.56 10.52 6.08
CA SER A 197 16.42 10.12 6.94
C SER A 197 15.23 11.08 6.77
N ALA A 198 15.46 12.39 6.72
CA ALA A 198 14.42 13.37 6.46
C ALA A 198 13.75 13.15 5.10
N GLU A 199 14.57 12.93 4.06
CA GLU A 199 14.11 12.61 2.71
C GLU A 199 13.34 11.28 2.66
N GLY A 200 13.81 10.25 3.39
CA GLY A 200 13.11 8.99 3.55
C GLY A 200 11.68 9.16 4.10
N VAL A 201 11.51 10.01 5.13
CA VAL A 201 10.18 10.32 5.68
C VAL A 201 9.28 10.98 4.62
N VAL A 202 9.81 11.90 3.82
CA VAL A 202 9.05 12.51 2.70
C VAL A 202 8.62 11.45 1.70
N PHE A 203 9.53 10.57 1.26
CA PHE A 203 9.20 9.48 0.33
C PHE A 203 8.13 8.52 0.88
N LEU A 204 8.16 8.23 2.19
CA LEU A 204 7.13 7.41 2.83
C LEU A 204 5.75 8.06 2.73
N PHE A 205 5.64 9.37 3.03
CA PHE A 205 4.38 10.10 2.93
C PHE A 205 3.85 10.14 1.48
N VAL A 206 4.70 10.47 0.51
CA VAL A 206 4.31 10.54 -0.91
C VAL A 206 3.84 9.17 -1.39
N SER A 207 4.62 8.13 -1.11
CA SER A 207 4.34 6.74 -1.52
C SER A 207 3.03 6.25 -0.93
N PHE A 208 2.76 6.56 0.33
CA PHE A 208 1.50 6.24 0.99
C PHE A 208 0.30 6.91 0.30
N MET A 209 0.41 8.20 0.00
CA MET A 209 -0.66 8.94 -0.69
C MET A 209 -0.95 8.34 -2.07
N ILE A 210 0.08 7.97 -2.82
CA ILE A 210 -0.04 7.29 -4.11
C ILE A 210 -0.76 5.95 -3.95
N MET A 211 -0.27 5.08 -3.07
CA MET A 211 -0.82 3.75 -2.90
C MET A 211 -2.29 3.80 -2.50
N PHE A 212 -2.65 4.67 -1.54
CA PHE A 212 -4.03 4.77 -1.10
C PHE A 212 -4.97 5.41 -2.11
N GLN A 213 -4.51 6.38 -2.91
CA GLN A 213 -5.33 6.87 -4.04
C GLN A 213 -5.66 5.73 -5.02
N ASN A 214 -4.72 4.81 -5.25
CA ASN A 214 -4.98 3.61 -6.05
C ASN A 214 -5.89 2.61 -5.33
N GLU A 215 -5.79 2.47 -4.01
CA GLU A 215 -6.75 1.66 -3.23
C GLU A 215 -8.18 2.19 -3.35
N GLY A 216 -8.39 3.51 -3.29
CA GLY A 216 -9.71 4.11 -3.49
C GLY A 216 -10.31 3.72 -4.85
N LYS A 217 -9.53 3.91 -5.92
CA LYS A 217 -9.93 3.51 -7.29
C LYS A 217 -10.21 2.01 -7.39
N LEU A 218 -9.42 1.19 -6.70
CA LEU A 218 -9.55 -0.27 -6.74
C LEU A 218 -10.79 -0.74 -5.99
N VAL A 219 -11.09 -0.13 -4.84
CA VAL A 219 -12.35 -0.35 -4.12
C VAL A 219 -13.53 0.02 -5.01
N ASP A 220 -13.52 1.21 -5.63
CA ASP A 220 -14.59 1.64 -6.55
C ASP A 220 -14.76 0.69 -7.75
N SER A 221 -13.65 0.12 -8.24
CA SER A 221 -13.65 -0.80 -9.39
C SER A 221 -14.14 -2.21 -9.04
N LEU A 222 -13.71 -2.77 -7.91
CA LEU A 222 -14.03 -4.13 -7.49
C LEU A 222 -15.38 -4.23 -6.79
N PHE A 223 -15.71 -3.23 -6.00
CA PHE A 223 -16.83 -3.24 -5.10
C PHE A 223 -17.69 -2.02 -5.37
N ARG A 224 -18.90 -2.24 -5.90
CA ARG A 224 -19.93 -1.19 -5.97
C ARG A 224 -20.53 -0.97 -4.58
N PHE A 225 -19.71 -0.61 -3.61
CA PHE A 225 -20.10 -0.46 -2.22
C PHE A 225 -21.12 0.67 -2.03
N SER A 226 -21.85 0.57 -0.92
CA SER A 226 -22.42 1.76 -0.30
C SER A 226 -21.28 2.68 0.16
N GLN A 227 -21.48 4.00 0.10
CA GLN A 227 -20.46 4.98 0.49
C GLN A 227 -19.92 4.72 1.93
N SER A 228 -20.78 4.26 2.84
CA SER A 228 -20.40 3.92 4.22
C SER A 228 -19.47 2.71 4.34
N ASP A 229 -19.69 1.64 3.55
CA ASP A 229 -18.86 0.42 3.64
C ASP A 229 -17.47 0.68 3.05
N ALA A 230 -17.41 1.44 1.95
CA ALA A 230 -16.14 1.88 1.35
C ALA A 230 -15.32 2.72 2.34
N HIS A 231 -15.96 3.66 3.03
CA HIS A 231 -15.30 4.51 4.04
C HIS A 231 -14.67 3.68 5.17
N VAL A 232 -15.44 2.76 5.78
CA VAL A 232 -14.95 1.92 6.87
C VAL A 232 -13.79 1.03 6.43
N CYS A 233 -13.92 0.41 5.24
CA CYS A 233 -12.89 -0.43 4.65
C CYS A 233 -11.58 0.34 4.41
N LEU A 234 -11.66 1.46 3.71
CA LEU A 234 -10.52 2.31 3.40
C LEU A 234 -9.86 2.87 4.67
N LYS A 235 -10.65 3.26 5.68
CA LYS A 235 -10.13 3.66 6.99
C LYS A 235 -9.28 2.55 7.62
N SER A 236 -9.73 1.30 7.58
CA SER A 236 -8.97 0.17 8.11
C SER A 236 -7.66 -0.06 7.35
N VAL A 237 -7.61 0.23 6.05
CA VAL A 237 -6.38 0.15 5.24
C VAL A 237 -5.35 1.20 5.65
N LEU A 238 -5.78 2.41 6.06
CA LEU A 238 -4.92 3.56 6.36
C LEU A 238 -4.14 3.45 7.68
N VAL A 239 -4.77 2.90 8.72
CA VAL A 239 -4.34 3.13 10.11
C VAL A 239 -2.93 2.60 10.38
N LYS A 240 -2.64 1.34 10.06
CA LYS A 240 -1.31 0.77 10.38
C LYS A 240 -0.19 1.38 9.53
N PRO A 241 -0.35 1.58 8.20
CA PRO A 241 0.65 2.30 7.40
C PRO A 241 0.93 3.71 7.90
N LEU A 242 -0.11 4.48 8.27
CA LEU A 242 0.09 5.84 8.76
C LEU A 242 0.82 5.85 10.10
N ASN A 243 0.47 4.95 11.03
CA ASN A 243 1.20 4.79 12.29
C ASN A 243 2.67 4.47 12.06
N TYR A 244 2.99 3.58 11.10
CA TYR A 244 4.37 3.28 10.75
C TYR A 244 5.15 4.51 10.25
N ILE A 245 4.53 5.35 9.42
CA ILE A 245 5.15 6.61 8.95
C ILE A 245 5.41 7.56 10.12
N LEU A 246 4.46 7.67 11.06
CA LEU A 246 4.62 8.48 12.26
C LEU A 246 5.75 7.95 13.17
N ASP A 247 5.90 6.63 13.28
CA ASP A 247 7.01 6.02 14.01
C ASP A 247 8.36 6.34 13.34
N CYS A 248 8.46 6.25 12.01
CA CYS A 248 9.66 6.66 11.28
C CYS A 248 9.98 8.16 11.46
N ALA A 249 8.96 9.02 11.42
CA ALA A 249 9.13 10.45 11.65
C ALA A 249 9.59 10.74 13.09
N LYS A 250 9.07 9.99 14.08
CA LYS A 250 9.49 10.08 15.48
C LYS A 250 10.95 9.64 15.66
N GLU A 251 11.37 8.54 15.03
CA GLU A 251 12.77 8.10 15.04
C GLU A 251 13.70 9.18 14.48
N PHE A 252 13.33 9.77 13.34
CA PHE A 252 14.06 10.89 12.73
C PHE A 252 14.16 12.10 13.67
N LEU A 253 13.05 12.54 14.26
CA LEU A 253 13.04 13.68 15.19
C LEU A 253 13.91 13.42 16.43
N GLN A 254 13.88 12.19 16.96
CA GLN A 254 14.75 11.79 18.07
C GLN A 254 16.23 11.84 17.66
N GLN A 255 16.56 11.44 16.44
CA GLN A 255 17.93 11.53 15.93
C GLN A 255 18.40 12.98 15.78
N ALA A 256 17.56 13.86 15.21
CA ALA A 256 17.85 15.29 15.13
C ALA A 256 18.07 15.92 16.52
N HIS A 257 17.22 15.57 17.49
CA HIS A 257 17.34 16.05 18.86
C HIS A 257 18.64 15.59 19.55
N ARG A 258 19.07 14.33 19.32
CA ARG A 258 20.35 13.83 19.83
C ARG A 258 21.54 14.58 19.24
N ASN A 259 21.50 14.91 17.95
CA ASN A 259 22.55 15.71 17.30
C ASN A 259 22.62 17.13 17.88
N LEU A 260 21.45 17.75 18.12
CA LEU A 260 21.39 19.05 18.79
C LEU A 260 22.02 19.02 20.19
N GLY A 261 21.76 17.97 20.98
CA GLY A 261 22.40 17.76 22.28
C GLY A 261 23.92 17.58 22.22
N ARG A 262 24.47 17.24 21.05
CA ARG A 262 25.91 17.18 20.77
C ARG A 262 26.48 18.49 20.21
N ASN A 263 25.70 19.58 20.29
CA ASN A 263 26.03 20.90 19.78
C ASN A 263 26.13 20.99 18.24
N ASP A 264 25.53 20.04 17.52
CA ASP A 264 25.34 20.12 16.07
C ASP A 264 24.03 20.87 15.77
N LEU A 265 24.13 22.19 15.68
CA LEU A 265 22.99 23.07 15.40
C LEU A 265 22.45 22.91 13.97
N ALA A 266 23.27 22.40 13.03
CA ALA A 266 22.88 22.21 11.64
C ALA A 266 21.83 21.09 11.46
N ALA A 267 21.75 20.17 12.44
CA ALA A 267 20.72 19.13 12.50
C ALA A 267 19.28 19.67 12.52
N VAL A 268 19.05 20.96 12.81
CA VAL A 268 17.72 21.57 12.72
C VAL A 268 17.31 21.86 11.27
N PHE A 269 18.27 22.09 10.36
CA PHE A 269 17.97 22.48 8.99
C PHE A 269 17.27 21.37 8.19
N CYS A 270 17.49 20.09 8.50
CA CYS A 270 16.79 18.98 7.86
C CYS A 270 15.28 18.94 8.18
N LEU A 271 14.80 19.69 9.19
CA LEU A 271 13.38 19.82 9.52
C LEU A 271 12.64 20.76 8.56
N LEU A 272 13.33 21.76 7.99
CA LEU A 272 12.69 22.79 7.15
C LEU A 272 12.09 22.21 5.87
N PRO A 273 12.79 21.31 5.12
CA PRO A 273 12.24 20.68 3.94
C PRO A 273 11.03 19.79 4.23
N LEU A 274 11.09 19.02 5.32
CA LEU A 274 9.97 18.18 5.75
C LEU A 274 8.75 19.03 6.09
N SER A 275 8.95 20.12 6.86
CA SER A 275 7.88 21.07 7.18
C SER A 275 7.31 21.73 5.93
N LYS A 276 8.16 22.12 4.98
CA LYS A 276 7.74 22.73 3.71
C LYS A 276 6.92 21.75 2.87
N TYR A 277 7.33 20.49 2.80
CA TYR A 277 6.58 19.44 2.10
C TYR A 277 5.22 19.20 2.76
N ILE A 278 5.18 18.95 4.08
CA ILE A 278 3.94 18.71 4.81
C ILE A 278 2.97 19.88 4.63
N HIS A 279 3.46 21.12 4.71
CA HIS A 279 2.64 22.31 4.50
C HIS A 279 2.08 22.37 3.08
N ARG A 280 2.91 22.18 2.04
CA ARG A 280 2.46 22.14 0.64
C ARG A 280 1.43 21.04 0.37
N SER A 281 1.59 19.89 1.01
CA SER A 281 0.71 18.74 0.84
C SER A 281 -0.53 18.77 1.74
N GLN A 282 -0.67 19.77 2.61
CA GLN A 282 -1.71 19.82 3.66
C GLN A 282 -3.13 19.70 3.10
N ASP A 283 -3.46 20.43 2.04
CA ASP A 283 -4.82 20.40 1.48
C ASP A 283 -5.14 19.06 0.84
N ARG A 284 -4.14 18.45 0.17
CA ARG A 284 -4.25 17.10 -0.37
C ARG A 284 -4.46 16.07 0.75
N PHE A 285 -3.74 16.18 1.87
CA PHE A 285 -3.97 15.33 3.04
C PHE A 285 -5.36 15.54 3.64
N LYS A 286 -5.83 16.79 3.73
CA LYS A 286 -7.18 17.09 4.25
C LYS A 286 -8.26 16.51 3.35
N GLU A 287 -8.16 16.69 2.04
CA GLU A 287 -9.10 16.13 1.06
C GLU A 287 -9.10 14.60 1.11
N PHE A 288 -7.92 14.00 1.20
CA PHE A 288 -7.72 12.56 1.32
C PHE A 288 -8.28 11.97 2.62
N MET A 289 -8.13 12.67 3.75
CA MET A 289 -8.72 12.26 5.03
C MET A 289 -10.22 12.56 5.11
N LYS A 290 -10.73 13.40 4.21
CA LYS A 290 -12.16 13.73 4.05
C LYS A 290 -12.91 12.74 3.15
N VAL A 291 -12.28 11.66 2.67
CA VAL A 291 -13.00 10.58 1.97
C VAL A 291 -14.22 10.21 2.84
N LYS A 292 -15.39 10.66 2.39
CA LYS A 292 -16.70 10.52 3.04
C LYS A 292 -17.43 9.36 2.41
#